data_AF-A0A958LBP3-F1
#
_entry.id   AF-A0A958LBP3-F1
#
_cell.length_a   1.000
_cell.length_b   1.000
_cell.length_c   1.000
_cell.angle_alpha   90.00
_cell.angle_beta   90.00
_cell.angle_gamma   90.00
#
_symmetry.space_group_name_H-M   'P 1'
#
loop_
_entity.id
_entity.type
_entity.pdbx_description
1 polymer ?
#
loop_
_entity_poly.entity_id
_entity_poly.type
_entity_poly.pdbx_seq_one_letter_code
_entity_poly.pdbx_strand_id
1 'polypeptide(L)'
;MLDIGSLGSAEEMEHGEYRIPERNLLLAILNRAVLDYLGNQAVERNAAKDWLFDEDAAEESFSYYWVCQHLGINADYLREGIEDLKQSSKGSAVKRWYLVRGKREDSLAA
;
A
#
# COMPACT_ATOMS: atom_id res chain seq x y z
N MET A 1 41.54 30.90 -11.71
CA MET A 1 41.53 29.73 -10.82
C MET A 1 40.11 29.59 -10.31
N LEU A 2 39.29 28.84 -11.03
CA LEU A 2 37.90 28.54 -10.66
C LEU A 2 37.91 27.11 -10.13
N ASP A 3 37.66 26.96 -8.84
CA ASP A 3 37.47 25.67 -8.21
C ASP A 3 36.00 25.27 -8.42
N ILE A 4 35.79 24.34 -9.34
CA ILE A 4 34.48 23.73 -9.67
C ILE A 4 34.38 22.34 -8.98
N GLY A 5 35.29 22.05 -8.05
CA GLY A 5 35.26 20.82 -7.26
C GLY A 5 34.28 20.91 -6.10
N SER A 6 33.01 20.58 -6.34
CA SER A 6 32.13 19.81 -5.45
C SER A 6 30.66 20.06 -5.80
N LEU A 7 30.30 19.79 -7.07
CA LEU A 7 28.97 19.29 -7.35
C LEU A 7 28.94 17.86 -6.82
N GLY A 8 28.60 17.71 -5.54
CA GLY A 8 28.23 16.43 -4.96
C GLY A 8 27.16 15.82 -5.85
N SER A 9 27.53 14.72 -6.50
CA SER A 9 26.72 14.02 -7.48
C SER A 9 25.34 13.74 -6.90
N ALA A 10 24.30 14.12 -7.63
CA ALA A 10 22.90 13.82 -7.32
C ALA A 10 22.58 12.31 -7.23
N GLU A 11 23.58 11.44 -7.41
CA GLU A 11 23.49 9.98 -7.32
C GLU A 11 23.85 9.43 -5.93
N GLU A 12 24.35 10.24 -4.99
CA GLU A 12 24.71 9.77 -3.64
C GLU A 12 23.55 9.78 -2.62
N MET A 13 22.34 10.18 -3.04
CA MET A 13 21.19 10.34 -2.14
C MET A 13 20.22 9.14 -2.08
N GLU A 14 20.51 7.98 -2.67
CA GLU A 14 19.48 6.92 -2.81
C GLU A 14 19.77 5.56 -2.14
N HIS A 15 20.88 5.39 -1.40
CA HIS A 15 21.26 4.07 -0.88
C HIS A 15 21.47 3.98 0.65
N GLY A 16 21.20 5.06 1.39
CA GLY A 16 21.31 5.12 2.84
C GLY A 16 20.02 4.78 3.61
N GLU A 17 18.84 5.10 3.06
CA GLU A 17 17.57 4.95 3.78
C GLU A 17 17.09 3.49 3.91
N TYR A 18 17.51 2.60 3.00
CA TYR A 18 17.17 1.16 3.05
C TYR A 18 17.94 0.38 4.12
N ARG A 19 18.87 1.00 4.83
CA ARG A 19 19.78 0.31 5.77
C ARG A 19 19.38 0.40 7.24
N ILE A 20 18.21 0.95 7.57
CA ILE A 20 17.72 1.00 8.95
C ILE A 20 16.81 -0.22 9.17
N PRO A 21 17.27 -1.27 9.88
CA PRO A 21 16.48 -2.50 10.06
C PRO A 21 15.10 -2.25 10.65
N GLU A 22 15.00 -1.27 11.56
CA GLU A 22 13.76 -0.85 12.20
C GLU A 22 12.77 -0.30 11.17
N ARG A 23 13.21 0.60 10.28
CA ARG A 23 12.36 1.16 9.21
C ARG A 23 11.86 0.06 8.27
N ASN A 24 12.73 -0.88 7.92
CA ASN A 24 12.36 -2.02 7.08
C ASN A 24 11.32 -2.93 7.76
N LEU A 25 11.44 -3.16 9.06
CA LEU A 25 10.46 -3.90 9.83
C LEU A 25 9.10 -3.19 9.82
N LEU A 26 9.07 -1.88 10.08
CA LEU A 26 7.82 -1.11 10.07
C LEU A 26 7.15 -1.12 8.70
N LEU A 27 7.94 -0.99 7.63
CA LEU A 27 7.45 -1.08 6.27
C LEU A 27 6.89 -2.48 5.96
N ALA A 28 7.55 -3.54 6.43
CA ALA A 28 7.08 -4.91 6.25
C ALA A 28 5.76 -5.17 7.00
N ILE A 29 5.62 -4.66 8.22
CA ILE A 29 4.37 -4.72 9.01
C ILE A 29 3.24 -4.03 8.25
N LEU A 30 3.46 -2.79 7.80
CA LEU A 30 2.47 -2.03 7.05
C LEU A 30 2.07 -2.73 5.76
N ASN A 31 3.03 -3.18 4.97
CA ASN A 31 2.78 -3.89 3.71
C ASN A 31 1.98 -5.18 3.93
N ARG A 32 2.30 -5.95 4.98
CA ARG A 32 1.57 -7.18 5.30
C ARG A 32 0.12 -6.87 5.64
N ALA A 33 -0.14 -5.88 6.50
CA ALA A 33 -1.50 -5.49 6.87
C ALA A 33 -2.33 -5.04 5.65
N VAL A 34 -1.74 -4.23 4.77
CA VAL A 34 -2.41 -3.79 3.53
C VAL A 34 -2.74 -4.98 2.62
N LEU A 35 -1.79 -5.90 2.42
CA LEU A 35 -2.01 -7.09 1.58
C LEU A 35 -3.07 -8.01 2.17
N ASP A 36 -3.08 -8.21 3.48
CA ASP A 36 -4.08 -9.04 4.17
C ASP A 36 -5.48 -8.41 4.08
N TYR A 37 -5.57 -7.08 4.22
CA TYR A 37 -6.83 -6.36 4.04
C TYR A 37 -7.36 -6.42 2.60
N LEU A 38 -6.48 -6.27 1.60
CA LEU A 38 -6.87 -6.37 0.20
C LEU A 38 -7.14 -7.81 -0.25
N GLY A 39 -6.54 -8.78 0.43
CA GLY A 39 -6.59 -10.20 0.11
C GLY A 39 -7.96 -10.88 0.25
N ASN A 40 -7.95 -12.19 0.03
CA ASN A 40 -9.15 -13.03 -0.06
C ASN A 40 -9.44 -13.87 1.19
N GLN A 41 -8.51 -13.95 2.15
CA GLN A 41 -8.73 -14.70 3.39
C GLN A 41 -9.53 -13.86 4.39
N ALA A 42 -10.66 -14.37 4.87
CA ALA A 42 -11.58 -13.60 5.72
C ALA A 42 -10.98 -13.27 7.10
N VAL A 43 -10.30 -14.25 7.71
CA VAL A 43 -9.70 -14.10 9.04
C VAL A 43 -8.58 -13.04 9.02
N GLU A 44 -7.62 -13.18 8.10
CA GLU A 44 -6.51 -12.23 7.94
C GLU A 44 -7.03 -10.82 7.63
N ARG A 45 -8.03 -10.71 6.76
CA ARG A 45 -8.63 -9.43 6.38
C ARG A 45 -9.29 -8.72 7.55
N ASN A 46 -10.04 -9.43 8.39
CA ASN A 46 -10.70 -8.83 9.54
C ASN A 46 -9.67 -8.34 10.55
N ALA A 47 -8.65 -9.17 10.86
CA ALA A 47 -7.56 -8.75 11.74
C ALA A 47 -6.80 -7.54 11.20
N ALA A 48 -6.51 -7.53 9.89
CA ALA A 48 -5.86 -6.38 9.24
C ALA A 48 -6.75 -5.14 9.23
N LYS A 49 -8.06 -5.30 9.03
CA LYS A 49 -9.03 -4.19 9.12
C LYS A 49 -9.03 -3.60 10.52
N ASP A 50 -9.13 -4.44 11.54
CA ASP A 50 -9.16 -4.00 12.93
C ASP A 50 -7.89 -3.20 13.25
N TRP A 51 -6.71 -3.65 12.79
CA TRP A 51 -5.45 -2.90 12.99
C TRP A 51 -5.34 -1.61 12.15
N LEU A 52 -5.71 -1.65 10.87
CA LEU A 52 -5.57 -0.49 9.96
C LEU A 52 -6.51 0.66 10.33
N PHE A 53 -7.71 0.34 10.82
CA PHE A 53 -8.79 1.29 11.06
C PHE A 53 -9.11 1.47 12.54
N ASP A 54 -8.23 1.03 13.44
CA ASP A 54 -8.32 1.37 14.86
C ASP A 54 -8.09 2.89 15.04
N GLU A 55 -9.07 3.58 15.62
CA GLU A 55 -9.01 5.01 15.93
C GLU A 55 -8.51 5.28 17.36
N ASP A 56 -8.64 4.29 18.26
CA ASP A 56 -8.30 4.45 19.67
C ASP A 56 -6.81 4.17 19.95
N ALA A 57 -6.12 3.50 19.02
CA ALA A 57 -4.72 3.06 19.19
C ALA A 57 -3.64 4.08 18.77
N ALA A 58 -3.95 5.37 18.60
CA ALA A 58 -3.03 6.35 18.03
C ALA A 58 -1.66 6.45 18.76
N GLU A 59 -1.65 6.26 20.08
CA GLU A 59 -0.45 6.36 20.92
C GLU A 59 0.21 5.00 21.25
N GLU A 60 -0.42 3.88 20.84
CA GLU A 60 0.11 2.55 21.12
C GLU A 60 1.30 2.21 20.20
N SER A 61 2.36 1.61 20.78
CA SER A 61 3.53 1.18 20.01
C SER A 61 3.13 0.14 18.97
N PHE A 62 3.60 0.31 17.72
CA PHE A 62 3.24 -0.53 16.57
C PHE A 62 1.77 -0.48 16.14
N SER A 63 0.99 0.49 16.62
CA SER A 63 -0.30 0.81 15.99
C SER A 63 -0.10 1.35 14.57
N TYR A 64 -1.17 1.36 13.79
CA TYR A 64 -1.13 1.90 12.44
C TYR A 64 -0.61 3.35 12.39
N TYR A 65 -1.13 4.22 13.26
CA TYR A 65 -0.71 5.62 13.34
C TYR A 65 0.75 5.75 13.76
N TRP A 66 1.15 4.99 14.77
CA TRP A 66 2.54 4.97 15.25
C TRP A 66 3.50 4.55 14.12
N VAL A 67 3.15 3.51 13.36
CA VAL A 67 3.93 3.04 12.22
C VAL A 67 4.02 4.11 11.13
N CYS A 68 2.90 4.74 10.77
CA CYS A 68 2.87 5.79 9.75
C CYS A 68 3.72 7.00 10.17
N GLN A 69 3.66 7.42 11.44
CA GLN A 69 4.48 8.49 11.99
C GLN A 69 5.98 8.19 11.84
N HIS A 70 6.42 6.98 12.20
CA HIS A 70 7.83 6.58 12.11
C HIS A 70 8.30 6.37 10.66
N LEU A 71 7.38 6.07 9.75
CA LEU A 71 7.68 5.97 8.32
C LEU A 71 7.65 7.33 7.61
N GLY A 72 7.08 8.36 8.22
CA GLY A 72 6.86 9.68 7.60
C GLY A 72 5.70 9.68 6.59
N ILE A 73 4.71 8.80 6.79
CA ILE A 73 3.54 8.63 5.92
C ILE A 73 2.33 9.31 6.55
N ASN A 74 1.53 10.02 5.75
CA ASN A 74 0.24 10.53 6.20
C ASN A 74 -0.76 9.37 6.33
N ALA A 75 -1.18 9.09 7.57
CA ALA A 75 -2.06 7.98 7.92
C ALA A 75 -3.45 8.09 7.27
N ASP A 76 -4.07 9.27 7.31
CA ASP A 76 -5.41 9.47 6.74
C ASP A 76 -5.42 9.27 5.23
N TYR A 77 -4.46 9.88 4.53
CA TYR A 77 -4.30 9.75 3.09
C TYR A 77 -4.05 8.29 2.66
N LEU A 78 -3.26 7.55 3.44
CA LEU A 78 -3.01 6.14 3.15
C LEU A 78 -4.28 5.29 3.39
N ARG A 79 -5.06 5.54 4.46
CA ARG A 79 -6.34 4.87 4.71
C ARG A 79 -7.33 5.09 3.57
N GLU A 80 -7.50 6.33 3.13
CA GLU A 80 -8.35 6.69 1.99
C GLU A 80 -7.93 5.89 0.74
N GLY A 81 -6.64 5.89 0.42
CA GLY A 81 -6.11 5.13 -0.73
C GLY A 81 -6.35 3.61 -0.63
N ILE A 82 -6.22 3.03 0.58
CA ILE A 82 -6.47 1.60 0.81
C ILE A 82 -7.96 1.26 0.59
N GLU A 83 -8.87 2.09 1.08
CA GLU A 83 -10.32 1.92 0.88
C GLU A 83 -10.69 1.98 -0.60
N ASP A 84 -10.19 2.97 -1.33
CA ASP A 84 -10.42 3.15 -2.76
C ASP A 84 -9.94 1.93 -3.57
N LEU A 85 -8.77 1.39 -3.23
CA LEU A 85 -8.24 0.17 -3.83
C LEU A 85 -9.16 -1.03 -3.56
N LYS A 86 -9.65 -1.18 -2.32
CA LYS A 86 -10.56 -2.28 -1.98
C LYS A 86 -11.87 -2.20 -2.76
N GLN A 87 -12.46 -1.01 -2.89
CA GLN A 87 -13.68 -0.80 -3.64
C GLN A 87 -13.50 -1.08 -5.14
N SER A 88 -12.36 -0.64 -5.71
CA SER A 88 -11.99 -0.90 -7.10
C SER A 88 -11.79 -2.39 -7.38
N SER A 89 -11.28 -3.16 -6.41
CA SER A 89 -11.08 -4.60 -6.56
C SER A 89 -12.40 -5.40 -6.66
N LYS A 90 -13.44 -4.98 -5.92
CA LYS A 90 -14.73 -5.67 -5.86
C LYS A 90 -15.50 -5.65 -7.19
N GLY A 91 -15.27 -4.65 -8.04
CA GLY A 91 -16.03 -4.44 -9.28
C GLY A 91 -15.33 -4.83 -10.58
N SER A 92 -14.01 -5.08 -10.57
CA SER A 92 -13.21 -4.84 -11.77
C SER A 92 -12.63 -6.10 -12.43
N ALA A 93 -12.18 -7.10 -11.67
CA ALA A 93 -11.60 -8.31 -12.28
C ALA A 93 -12.69 -9.22 -12.87
N VAL A 94 -13.65 -9.65 -12.04
CA VAL A 94 -14.70 -10.59 -12.45
C VAL A 94 -15.62 -9.99 -13.52
N LYS A 95 -16.01 -8.71 -13.36
CA LYS A 95 -16.86 -8.01 -14.32
C LYS A 95 -16.18 -7.82 -15.68
N ARG A 96 -14.86 -7.55 -15.73
CA ARG A 96 -14.09 -7.51 -16.99
C ARG A 96 -14.02 -8.88 -17.65
N TRP A 97 -13.81 -9.95 -16.88
CA TRP A 97 -13.81 -11.31 -17.42
C TRP A 97 -15.15 -11.68 -18.07
N TYR A 98 -16.28 -11.35 -17.44
CA TYR A 98 -17.61 -11.57 -18.04
C TYR A 98 -17.88 -10.69 -19.26
N LEU A 99 -17.49 -9.42 -19.23
CA LEU A 99 -17.72 -8.48 -20.34
C LEU A 99 -16.91 -8.84 -21.60
N VAL A 100 -15.68 -9.37 -21.42
CA VAL A 100 -14.81 -9.79 -22.51
C VAL A 100 -15.29 -11.10 -23.16
N ARG A 101 -15.92 -12.00 -22.40
CA ARG A 101 -16.44 -13.26 -22.94
C ARG A 101 -17.78 -13.12 -23.65
N GLY A 102 -18.72 -12.33 -23.10
CA GLY A 102 -20.06 -12.17 -23.67
C GLY A 102 -20.08 -11.53 -25.07
N LYS A 103 -19.08 -10.70 -25.40
CA LYS A 103 -19.02 -10.05 -26.73
C LYS A 103 -18.59 -10.94 -27.89
N ARG A 104 -18.10 -12.18 -27.65
CA ARG A 104 -17.67 -13.07 -28.75
C ARG A 104 -18.77 -14.00 -29.27
N GLU A 105 -19.83 -14.23 -28.50
CA GLU A 105 -20.90 -15.14 -28.92
C GLU A 105 -21.93 -14.46 -29.83
N ASP A 106 -22.12 -13.15 -29.69
CA ASP A 106 -23.05 -12.38 -30.56
C ASP A 106 -22.49 -12.06 -31.95
N SER A 107 -21.19 -12.28 -32.20
CA SER A 107 -20.54 -11.99 -33.50
C SER A 107 -20.44 -13.20 -34.44
N LEU A 108 -20.95 -14.37 -34.02
CA LEU A 108 -20.98 -15.60 -34.82
C LEU A 108 -22.41 -16.07 -35.13
N ALA A 109 -23.43 -15.27 -34.79
CA ALA A 109 -24.85 -15.57 -35.00
C ALA A 109 -25.55 -14.57 -35.95
N ALA A 110 -24.81 -13.94 -36.86
CA ALA A 110 -25.34 -13.08 -37.93
C ALA A 110 -24.84 -13.53 -39.30
#